data_AF-W4JZF7-F1
#
_entry.id   AF-W4JZF7-F1
#
_cell.length_a   1.000
_cell.length_b   1.000
_cell.length_c   1.000
_cell.angle_alpha   90.00
_cell.angle_beta   90.00
_cell.angle_gamma   90.00
#
_symmetry.space_group_name_H-M   'P 1'
#
loop_
_entity.id
_entity.type
_entity.pdbx_description
1 polymer ?
#
loop_
_entity_poly.entity_id
_entity_poly.type
_entity_poly.pdbx_seq_one_letter_code
_entity_poly.pdbx_strand_id
1 'polypeptide(L)'
;MMDSLSTRFQHLLIIDPIILQTSQPSWPYLPVELIQRILEKAWTSPLTGEEVTSMLTSLPLVSKTFLAIYNRLAFRDVHVATEDYSDRFQPLLSSRTPEKEAYCEAHPLLSIPSPTTINSLCRSITFHIPGLGGYPGKDPIQLYSENHPMGQALSGTLYQLKRLPWLPSLRHITIEYTNWGYNDIFDQDRLLDLPLRVSTLELRYLFTANIGKRSIRGLSNRYFGRQRWRSGHYSLPGVRELIVSGDCLDIVVDVAHMCPTLKVLEVDELKGISVLAPLPPSVHTLVLRSGRGFILNDDSLQEMQLERALKNKLFGSSEHPRIILESASVDPTVFNYTVNLCQNHDIELIHRSLYV
;
A
#
# COMPACT_ATOMS: atom_id res chain seq x y z
N MET A 1 27.08 -14.83 15.19
CA MET A 1 26.06 -15.79 15.70
C MET A 1 24.97 -15.97 14.62
N MET A 2 25.41 -16.37 13.42
CA MET A 2 24.60 -16.64 12.23
C MET A 2 25.18 -17.91 11.57
N ASP A 3 25.17 -19.02 12.31
CA ASP A 3 25.79 -20.29 11.88
C ASP A 3 24.89 -21.51 12.10
N SER A 4 23.56 -21.40 11.98
CA SER A 4 22.71 -22.60 12.11
C SER A 4 21.51 -22.76 11.18
N LEU A 5 21.43 -21.99 10.09
CA LEU A 5 20.39 -22.20 9.06
C LEU A 5 20.92 -22.74 7.72
N SER A 6 22.24 -22.92 7.56
CA SER A 6 22.83 -23.43 6.32
C SER A 6 22.96 -24.96 6.24
N THR A 7 22.77 -25.70 7.34
CA THR A 7 23.14 -27.13 7.42
C THR A 7 21.98 -28.11 7.26
N ARG A 8 20.76 -27.65 6.97
CA ARG A 8 19.58 -28.54 6.82
C ARG A 8 19.02 -28.72 5.41
N PHE A 9 19.63 -28.14 4.38
CA PHE A 9 19.18 -28.29 2.99
C PHE A 9 20.10 -29.08 2.06
N GLN A 10 21.19 -29.70 2.56
CA GLN A 10 22.15 -30.44 1.72
C GLN A 10 21.96 -31.96 1.63
N HIS A 11 20.92 -32.55 2.23
CA HIS A 11 20.74 -34.02 2.24
C HIS A 11 19.63 -34.57 1.35
N LEU A 12 19.24 -33.89 0.26
CA LEU A 12 18.19 -34.38 -0.63
C LEU A 12 18.43 -34.13 -2.14
N LEU A 13 19.66 -34.33 -2.61
CA LEU A 13 19.94 -34.43 -4.05
C LEU A 13 20.97 -35.55 -4.33
N ILE A 14 20.51 -36.80 -4.21
CA ILE A 14 21.08 -37.91 -4.98
C ILE A 14 19.90 -38.51 -5.73
N ILE A 15 19.81 -38.19 -7.03
CA ILE A 15 18.86 -38.82 -7.95
C ILE A 15 19.67 -39.82 -8.77
N ASP A 16 19.59 -41.09 -8.38
CA ASP A 16 19.97 -42.21 -9.26
C ASP A 16 18.88 -42.43 -10.31
N PRO A 17 19.22 -42.62 -11.60
CA PRO A 17 18.22 -42.91 -12.62
C PRO A 17 18.00 -44.43 -12.68
N ILE A 18 16.90 -44.91 -12.11
CA ILE A 18 16.39 -46.26 -12.39
C ILE A 18 14.95 -46.18 -12.90
N ILE A 19 14.74 -46.89 -14.00
CA ILE A 19 13.62 -46.89 -14.92
C ILE A 19 12.41 -47.69 -14.38
N LEU A 20 11.23 -47.06 -14.50
CA LEU A 20 9.86 -47.57 -14.67
C LEU A 20 9.31 -48.68 -13.74
N GLN A 21 8.43 -48.25 -12.84
CA GLN A 21 7.09 -48.86 -12.69
C GLN A 21 6.04 -47.75 -12.58
N THR A 22 5.07 -47.77 -13.51
CA THR A 22 3.92 -46.86 -13.59
C THR A 22 2.87 -47.25 -12.55
N SER A 23 3.09 -46.91 -11.29
CA SER A 23 1.98 -46.64 -10.38
C SER A 23 1.59 -45.18 -10.59
N GLN A 24 0.39 -44.94 -11.12
CA GLN A 24 -0.15 -43.58 -11.17
C GLN A 24 0.00 -42.95 -9.79
N PRO A 25 0.69 -41.82 -9.63
CA PRO A 25 0.73 -41.14 -8.34
C PRO A 25 -0.71 -40.72 -8.02
N SER A 26 -1.32 -41.43 -7.07
CA SER A 26 -2.70 -41.24 -6.61
C SER A 26 -2.81 -40.04 -5.66
N TRP A 27 -2.20 -38.93 -6.06
CA TRP A 27 -2.30 -37.66 -5.36
C TRP A 27 -3.23 -36.75 -6.17
N PRO A 28 -4.19 -36.07 -5.55
CA PRO A 28 -5.07 -35.18 -6.29
C PRO A 28 -4.23 -34.04 -6.86
N TYR A 29 -3.97 -34.06 -8.17
CA TYR A 29 -3.40 -32.92 -8.88
C TYR A 29 -4.39 -31.77 -8.78
N LEU A 30 -3.94 -30.65 -8.19
CA LEU A 30 -4.73 -29.43 -8.20
C LEU A 30 -4.70 -28.82 -9.62
N PRO A 31 -5.85 -28.54 -10.24
CA PRO A 31 -5.91 -27.82 -11.51
C PRO A 31 -5.12 -26.51 -11.49
N VAL A 32 -4.48 -26.16 -12.60
CA VAL A 32 -3.63 -24.96 -12.71
C VAL A 32 -4.40 -23.68 -12.45
N GLU A 33 -5.68 -23.66 -12.81
CA GLU A 33 -6.59 -22.54 -12.59
C GLU A 33 -6.87 -22.33 -11.10
N LEU A 34 -6.93 -23.43 -10.32
CA LEU A 34 -7.09 -23.34 -8.87
C LEU A 34 -5.81 -22.87 -8.20
N ILE A 35 -4.64 -23.36 -8.65
CA ILE A 35 -3.34 -22.85 -8.20
C ILE A 35 -3.25 -21.34 -8.43
N GLN A 36 -3.59 -20.89 -9.64
CA GLN A 36 -3.57 -19.46 -9.98
C GLN A 36 -4.49 -18.65 -9.06
N ARG A 37 -5.73 -19.09 -8.84
CA ARG A 37 -6.67 -18.38 -7.95
C ARG A 37 -6.20 -18.34 -6.50
N ILE A 38 -5.59 -19.42 -6.00
CA ILE A 38 -5.03 -19.45 -4.64
C ILE A 38 -3.88 -18.45 -4.53
N LEU A 39 -2.94 -18.46 -5.48
CA LEU A 39 -1.80 -17.55 -5.49
C LEU A 39 -2.24 -16.09 -5.67
N GLU A 40 -3.20 -15.82 -6.54
CA GLU A 40 -3.80 -14.49 -6.71
C GLU A 40 -4.45 -14.01 -5.42
N LYS A 41 -5.24 -14.86 -4.75
CA LYS A 41 -5.89 -14.52 -3.50
C LYS A 41 -4.90 -14.30 -2.36
N ALA A 42 -3.85 -15.12 -2.29
CA ALA A 42 -2.78 -14.95 -1.31
C ALA A 42 -1.99 -13.65 -1.55
N TRP A 43 -1.58 -13.39 -2.80
CA TRP A 43 -0.75 -12.23 -3.16
C TRP A 43 -1.50 -10.89 -3.00
N THR A 44 -2.81 -10.88 -3.24
CA THR A 44 -3.66 -9.69 -3.05
C THR A 44 -4.21 -9.53 -1.63
N SER A 45 -3.90 -10.47 -0.73
CA SER A 45 -4.29 -10.33 0.68
C SER A 45 -3.41 -9.32 1.39
N PRO A 46 -3.85 -8.74 2.52
CA PRO A 46 -2.98 -7.94 3.37
C PRO A 46 -1.83 -8.81 3.91
N LEU A 47 -0.64 -8.67 3.35
CA LEU A 47 0.56 -9.41 3.73
C LEU A 47 1.52 -8.47 4.48
N THR A 48 2.09 -8.95 5.57
CA THR A 48 3.23 -8.31 6.23
C THR A 48 4.50 -8.42 5.36
N GLY A 49 5.47 -7.54 5.57
CA GLY A 49 6.76 -7.61 4.85
C GLY A 49 7.49 -8.95 5.02
N GLU A 50 7.35 -9.60 6.18
CA GLU A 50 7.91 -10.94 6.44
C GLU A 50 7.20 -12.02 5.60
N GLU A 51 5.87 -11.99 5.54
CA GLU A 51 5.07 -12.92 4.73
C GLU A 51 5.37 -12.73 3.24
N VAL A 52 5.50 -11.49 2.78
CA VAL A 52 5.90 -11.18 1.40
C VAL A 52 7.28 -11.76 1.10
N THR A 53 8.25 -11.57 1.99
CA THR A 53 9.62 -12.10 1.82
C THR A 53 9.62 -13.63 1.79
N SER A 54 8.83 -14.26 2.65
CA SER A 54 8.63 -15.71 2.64
C SER A 54 8.02 -16.19 1.33
N MET A 55 6.99 -15.51 0.81
CA MET A 55 6.38 -15.84 -0.48
C MET A 55 7.35 -15.68 -1.66
N LEU A 56 8.11 -14.57 -1.69
CA LEU A 56 9.11 -14.27 -2.72
C LEU A 56 10.23 -15.31 -2.78
N THR A 57 10.55 -15.95 -1.66
CA THR A 57 11.66 -16.91 -1.57
C THR A 57 11.21 -18.36 -1.68
N SER A 58 10.02 -18.69 -1.19
CA SER A 58 9.53 -20.09 -1.10
C SER A 58 8.67 -20.53 -2.29
N LEU A 59 7.75 -19.68 -2.78
CA LEU A 59 6.81 -20.06 -3.84
C LEU A 59 7.49 -20.41 -5.18
N PRO A 60 8.53 -19.68 -5.62
CA PRO A 60 9.34 -20.06 -6.78
C PRO A 60 9.89 -21.49 -6.74
N LEU A 61 10.10 -22.06 -5.56
CA LEU A 61 10.76 -23.36 -5.37
C LEU A 61 9.80 -24.56 -5.38
N VAL A 62 8.48 -24.33 -5.37
CA VAL A 62 7.48 -25.40 -5.29
C VAL A 62 7.42 -26.23 -6.57
N SER A 63 7.27 -25.57 -7.73
CA SER A 63 7.24 -26.21 -9.05
C SER A 63 7.39 -25.17 -10.16
N LYS A 64 7.70 -25.62 -11.39
CA LYS A 64 7.75 -24.73 -12.57
C LYS A 64 6.42 -24.02 -12.85
N THR A 65 5.28 -24.68 -12.59
CA THR A 65 3.95 -24.10 -12.74
C THR A 65 3.73 -22.98 -11.72
N PHE A 66 4.07 -23.22 -10.46
CA PHE A 66 4.01 -22.20 -9.41
C PHE A 66 4.90 -21.00 -9.74
N LEU A 67 6.15 -21.25 -10.16
CA LEU A 67 7.08 -20.21 -10.56
C LEU A 67 6.53 -19.34 -11.70
N ALA A 68 6.00 -19.95 -12.77
CA ALA A 68 5.48 -19.22 -13.91
C ALA A 68 4.28 -18.33 -13.56
N ILE A 69 3.33 -18.87 -12.78
CA ILE A 69 2.17 -18.11 -12.29
C ILE A 69 2.63 -17.01 -11.34
N TYR A 70 3.48 -17.35 -10.37
CA TYR A 70 3.94 -16.43 -9.34
C TYR A 70 4.74 -15.26 -9.92
N ASN A 71 5.67 -15.50 -10.85
CA ASN A 71 6.41 -14.43 -11.54
C ASN A 71 5.44 -13.43 -12.19
N ARG A 72 4.39 -13.92 -12.87
CA ARG A 72 3.39 -13.04 -13.48
C ARG A 72 2.67 -12.18 -12.44
N LEU A 73 2.36 -12.72 -11.26
CA LEU A 73 1.72 -11.98 -10.18
C LEU A 73 2.67 -10.97 -9.53
N ALA A 74 3.87 -11.42 -9.15
CA ALA A 74 4.88 -10.61 -8.48
C ALA A 74 5.40 -9.45 -9.36
N PHE A 75 5.43 -9.60 -10.70
CA PHE A 75 5.77 -8.50 -11.60
C PHE A 75 4.57 -7.64 -12.01
N ARG A 76 3.32 -8.10 -11.77
CA ARG A 76 2.12 -7.27 -11.98
C ARG A 76 1.88 -6.35 -10.78
N ASP A 77 1.96 -6.91 -9.59
CA ASP A 77 1.78 -6.22 -8.32
C ASP A 77 3.06 -6.41 -7.51
N VAL A 78 3.99 -5.47 -7.65
CA VAL A 78 5.36 -5.60 -7.10
C VAL A 78 5.34 -5.23 -5.64
N HIS A 79 5.97 -6.05 -4.79
CA HIS A 79 6.22 -5.71 -3.39
C HIS A 79 7.71 -5.58 -3.13
N VAL A 80 8.12 -4.43 -2.61
CA VAL A 80 9.49 -4.13 -2.21
C VAL A 80 9.55 -4.18 -0.69
N ALA A 81 9.89 -5.36 -0.15
CA ALA A 81 9.93 -5.61 1.30
C ALA A 81 11.32 -5.44 1.92
N THR A 82 12.37 -5.46 1.10
CA THR A 82 13.77 -5.30 1.54
C THR A 82 14.56 -4.44 0.55
N GLU A 83 15.64 -3.82 1.03
CA GLU A 83 16.56 -3.03 0.21
C GLU A 83 17.21 -3.91 -0.87
N ASP A 84 17.71 -5.09 -0.47
CA ASP A 84 18.28 -6.09 -1.37
C ASP A 84 17.34 -6.45 -2.53
N TYR A 85 16.03 -6.49 -2.29
CA TYR A 85 15.05 -6.75 -3.34
C TYR A 85 14.94 -5.58 -4.31
N SER A 86 14.92 -4.33 -3.80
CA SER A 86 14.94 -3.13 -4.64
C SER A 86 16.16 -3.11 -5.57
N ASP A 87 17.34 -3.40 -5.03
CA ASP A 87 18.60 -3.42 -5.78
C ASP A 87 18.61 -4.48 -6.89
N ARG A 88 17.91 -5.59 -6.68
CA ARG A 88 17.73 -6.64 -7.70
C ARG A 88 16.62 -6.32 -8.68
N PHE A 89 15.57 -5.62 -8.24
CA PHE A 89 14.42 -5.28 -9.06
C PHE A 89 14.75 -4.21 -10.10
N GLN A 90 15.46 -3.14 -9.73
CA GLN A 90 15.76 -2.03 -10.64
C GLN A 90 16.51 -2.47 -11.93
N PRO A 91 17.55 -3.34 -11.86
CA PRO A 91 18.20 -3.87 -13.05
C PRO A 91 17.27 -4.69 -13.96
N LEU A 92 16.20 -5.29 -13.43
CA LEU A 92 15.23 -6.05 -14.23
C LEU A 92 14.35 -5.14 -15.09
N LEU A 93 14.18 -3.87 -14.71
CA LEU A 93 13.41 -2.88 -15.48
C LEU A 93 14.20 -2.31 -16.66
N SER A 94 15.52 -2.25 -16.50
CA SER A 94 16.44 -1.74 -17.50
C SER A 94 16.54 -2.67 -18.70
N SER A 95 16.66 -2.09 -19.90
CA SER A 95 17.01 -2.85 -21.11
C SER A 95 18.33 -3.58 -20.85
N ARG A 96 18.34 -4.90 -21.03
CA ARG A 96 19.54 -5.72 -20.82
C ARG A 96 20.57 -5.29 -21.86
N THR A 97 21.77 -4.96 -21.41
CA THR A 97 22.91 -4.98 -22.32
C THR A 97 23.10 -6.42 -22.83
N PRO A 98 23.62 -6.63 -24.04
CA PRO A 98 23.85 -7.98 -24.59
C PRO A 98 24.64 -8.88 -23.62
N GLU A 99 25.58 -8.30 -22.86
CA GLU A 99 26.37 -8.98 -21.83
C GLU A 99 25.52 -9.49 -20.64
N LYS A 100 24.44 -8.77 -20.29
CA LYS A 100 23.51 -9.18 -19.23
C LYS A 100 22.47 -10.20 -19.70
N GLU A 101 22.19 -10.27 -21.01
CA GLU A 101 21.33 -11.32 -21.57
C GLU A 101 21.96 -12.71 -21.39
N ALA A 102 23.27 -12.84 -21.62
CA ALA A 102 24.02 -14.07 -21.41
C ALA A 102 23.99 -14.57 -19.94
N TYR A 103 23.98 -13.66 -18.95
CA TYR A 103 23.89 -14.01 -17.54
C TYR A 103 22.50 -14.57 -17.15
N CYS A 104 21.43 -14.05 -17.76
CA CYS A 104 20.08 -14.55 -17.52
C CYS A 104 19.80 -15.89 -18.22
N GLU A 105 20.40 -16.13 -19.38
CA GLU A 105 20.35 -17.44 -20.05
C GLU A 105 21.04 -18.54 -19.23
N ALA A 106 22.03 -18.18 -18.40
CA ALA A 106 22.72 -19.11 -17.51
C ALA A 106 21.91 -19.54 -16.27
N HIS A 107 20.78 -18.88 -15.96
CA HIS A 107 19.88 -19.26 -14.86
C HIS A 107 18.46 -19.63 -15.33
N PRO A 108 18.31 -20.70 -16.15
CA PRO A 108 17.02 -21.15 -16.67
C PRO A 108 16.04 -21.64 -15.58
N LEU A 109 16.53 -21.80 -14.34
CA LEU A 109 15.73 -22.28 -13.21
C LEU A 109 14.77 -21.22 -12.65
N LEU A 110 15.02 -19.92 -12.88
CA LEU A 110 14.20 -18.83 -12.30
C LEU A 110 13.15 -18.25 -13.28
N SER A 111 13.19 -18.62 -14.56
CA SER A 111 12.21 -18.20 -15.59
C SER A 111 11.81 -16.72 -15.50
N ILE A 112 12.79 -15.83 -15.28
CA ILE A 112 12.53 -14.39 -15.11
C ILE A 112 12.09 -13.82 -16.46
N PRO A 113 10.91 -13.17 -16.56
CA PRO A 113 10.44 -12.60 -17.82
C PRO A 113 11.40 -11.54 -18.38
N SER A 114 11.28 -11.25 -19.68
CA SER A 114 12.04 -10.16 -20.29
C SER A 114 11.69 -8.81 -19.63
N PRO A 115 12.61 -7.82 -19.61
CA PRO A 115 12.32 -6.48 -19.10
C PRO A 115 11.09 -5.85 -19.75
N THR A 116 10.90 -6.06 -21.06
CA THR A 116 9.71 -5.61 -21.80
C THR A 116 8.42 -6.19 -21.22
N THR A 117 8.43 -7.48 -20.89
CA THR A 117 7.30 -8.16 -20.27
C THR A 117 7.06 -7.62 -18.87
N ILE A 118 8.09 -7.53 -18.03
CA ILE A 118 8.00 -6.98 -16.67
C ILE A 118 7.42 -5.56 -16.70
N ASN A 119 7.96 -4.70 -17.57
CA ASN A 119 7.52 -3.32 -17.73
C ASN A 119 6.05 -3.22 -18.16
N SER A 120 5.58 -4.12 -19.02
CA SER A 120 4.18 -4.15 -19.46
C SER A 120 3.21 -4.65 -18.38
N LEU A 121 3.68 -5.55 -17.51
CA LEU A 121 2.88 -6.20 -16.48
C LEU A 121 2.68 -5.32 -15.25
N CYS A 122 3.70 -4.56 -14.81
CA CYS A 122 3.66 -3.84 -13.54
C CYS A 122 2.58 -2.74 -13.53
N ARG A 123 1.62 -2.89 -12.63
CA ARG A 123 0.47 -1.99 -12.41
C ARG A 123 0.52 -1.31 -11.06
N SER A 124 1.07 -1.99 -10.07
CA SER A 124 1.20 -1.50 -8.69
C SER A 124 2.59 -1.79 -8.13
N ILE A 125 3.08 -0.91 -7.24
CA ILE A 125 4.27 -1.14 -6.42
C ILE A 125 3.91 -0.82 -4.97
N THR A 126 4.18 -1.75 -4.06
CA THR A 126 4.03 -1.60 -2.62
C THR A 126 5.40 -1.57 -1.96
N PHE A 127 5.71 -0.51 -1.23
CA PHE A 127 6.92 -0.42 -0.41
C PHE A 127 6.58 -0.70 1.05
N HIS A 128 7.24 -1.67 1.67
CA HIS A 128 7.10 -1.95 3.10
C HIS A 128 8.27 -1.30 3.85
N ILE A 129 7.98 -0.34 4.71
CA ILE A 129 8.96 0.45 5.46
C ILE A 129 8.81 0.12 6.95
N PRO A 130 9.56 -0.87 7.46
CA PRO A 130 9.48 -1.26 8.87
C PRO A 130 10.27 -0.29 9.76
N GLY A 131 9.69 0.10 10.89
CA GLY A 131 10.37 0.81 11.95
C GLY A 131 11.45 -0.07 12.59
N LEU A 132 12.69 0.40 12.59
CA LEU A 132 13.83 -0.36 13.13
C LEU A 132 13.97 -0.27 14.66
N GLY A 133 12.98 0.33 15.34
CA GLY A 133 13.06 0.67 16.75
C GLY A 133 13.93 1.92 16.98
N GLY A 134 13.38 2.92 17.66
CA GLY A 134 14.07 4.19 17.88
C GLY A 134 15.26 4.07 18.85
N TYR A 135 16.30 4.86 18.57
CA TYR A 135 17.44 5.07 19.46
C TYR A 135 17.08 6.05 20.61
N PRO A 136 17.33 5.75 21.90
CA PRO A 136 17.47 4.44 22.52
C PRO A 136 16.28 4.11 23.46
N GLY A 137 15.57 3.03 23.15
CA GLY A 137 15.31 1.97 24.14
C GLY A 137 13.95 1.92 24.86
N LYS A 138 12.95 2.73 24.52
CA LYS A 138 11.61 2.60 25.14
C LYS A 138 10.44 2.61 24.16
N ASP A 139 10.52 3.39 23.09
CA ASP A 139 9.41 3.49 22.16
C ASP A 139 9.66 2.65 20.90
N PRO A 140 8.76 1.70 20.58
CA PRO A 140 8.85 0.86 19.37
C PRO A 140 8.61 1.64 18.07
N ILE A 141 8.36 2.96 18.15
CA ILE A 141 7.99 3.81 17.01
C ILE A 141 9.21 4.57 16.49
N GLN A 142 9.48 4.46 15.20
CA GLN A 142 10.47 5.27 14.50
C GLN A 142 9.87 6.64 14.13
N LEU A 143 10.44 7.73 14.66
CA LEU A 143 9.94 9.09 14.35
C LEU A 143 10.62 9.71 13.14
N TYR A 144 11.90 9.41 12.93
CA TYR A 144 12.74 10.00 11.90
C TYR A 144 13.88 9.04 11.55
N SER A 145 14.16 8.84 10.27
CA SER A 145 15.38 8.16 9.83
C SER A 145 15.76 8.59 8.42
N GLU A 146 16.75 9.47 8.34
CA GLU A 146 17.28 9.97 7.06
C GLU A 146 17.84 8.83 6.20
N ASN A 147 18.66 7.99 6.82
CA ASN A 147 19.35 6.88 6.16
C ASN A 147 18.61 5.55 6.32
N HIS A 148 17.29 5.57 6.34
CA HIS A 148 16.54 4.31 6.37
C HIS A 148 16.70 3.54 5.05
N PRO A 149 17.18 2.29 5.06
CA PRO A 149 17.41 1.51 3.85
C PRO A 149 16.18 1.44 2.93
N MET A 150 15.00 1.13 3.48
CA MET A 150 13.77 1.09 2.69
C MET A 150 13.30 2.47 2.24
N GLY A 151 13.62 3.52 3.00
CA GLY A 151 13.33 4.89 2.59
C GLY A 151 14.19 5.29 1.39
N GLN A 152 15.47 4.91 1.38
CA GLN A 152 16.39 5.11 0.26
C GLN A 152 15.98 4.27 -0.96
N ALA A 153 15.57 3.01 -0.74
CA ALA A 153 15.03 2.16 -1.80
C ALA A 153 13.77 2.77 -2.45
N LEU A 154 12.85 3.33 -1.66
CA LEU A 154 11.69 4.08 -2.15
C LEU A 154 12.12 5.28 -3.00
N SER A 155 12.88 6.21 -2.41
CA SER A 155 13.31 7.44 -3.09
C SER A 155 14.11 7.14 -4.37
N GLY A 156 15.05 6.20 -4.32
CA GLY A 156 15.84 5.76 -5.46
C GLY A 156 14.99 5.13 -6.56
N THR A 157 14.03 4.27 -6.20
CA THR A 157 13.13 3.66 -7.19
C THR A 157 12.24 4.70 -7.85
N LEU A 158 11.63 5.62 -7.09
CA LEU A 158 10.79 6.69 -7.67
C LEU A 158 11.60 7.60 -8.59
N TYR A 159 12.82 7.99 -8.19
CA TYR A 159 13.74 8.76 -9.01
C TYR A 159 14.00 8.08 -10.36
N GLN A 160 14.29 6.78 -10.37
CA GLN A 160 14.49 6.02 -11.61
C GLN A 160 13.21 5.99 -12.46
N LEU A 161 12.05 5.72 -11.87
CA LEU A 161 10.76 5.66 -12.56
C LEU A 161 10.32 7.00 -13.14
N LYS A 162 10.70 8.12 -12.52
CA LYS A 162 10.44 9.46 -13.04
C LYS A 162 11.35 9.80 -14.23
N ARG A 163 12.62 9.40 -14.17
CA ARG A 163 13.59 9.68 -15.22
C ARG A 163 13.43 8.79 -16.45
N LEU A 164 12.97 7.57 -16.27
CA LEU A 164 12.98 6.54 -17.29
C LEU A 164 11.55 6.10 -17.56
N PRO A 165 11.11 5.97 -18.83
CA PRO A 165 9.72 5.65 -19.18
C PRO A 165 9.40 4.16 -18.98
N TRP A 166 9.99 3.55 -17.96
CA TRP A 166 9.72 2.18 -17.53
C TRP A 166 8.33 2.09 -16.90
N LEU A 167 7.78 0.88 -16.87
CA LEU A 167 6.47 0.60 -16.26
C LEU A 167 5.31 1.48 -16.82
N PRO A 168 5.04 1.48 -18.13
CA PRO A 168 3.95 2.28 -18.71
C PRO A 168 2.56 2.00 -18.13
N SER A 169 2.37 0.82 -17.55
CA SER A 169 1.13 0.36 -16.91
C SER A 169 1.03 0.72 -15.42
N LEU A 170 2.08 1.27 -14.80
CA LEU A 170 2.08 1.62 -13.38
C LEU A 170 1.07 2.74 -13.11
N ARG A 171 0.12 2.48 -12.21
CA ARG A 171 -0.94 3.42 -11.82
C ARG A 171 -1.08 3.58 -10.32
N HIS A 172 -0.66 2.59 -9.54
CA HIS A 172 -0.86 2.53 -8.10
C HIS A 172 0.47 2.44 -7.37
N ILE A 173 0.70 3.28 -6.37
CA ILE A 173 1.82 3.14 -5.44
C ILE A 173 1.28 3.09 -4.02
N THR A 174 1.67 2.07 -3.28
CA THR A 174 1.37 1.92 -1.86
C THR A 174 2.65 2.07 -1.05
N ILE A 175 2.61 2.87 0.01
CA ILE A 175 3.69 2.99 0.99
C ILE A 175 3.13 2.55 2.33
N GLU A 176 3.62 1.43 2.83
CA GLU A 176 3.21 0.84 4.09
C GLU A 176 4.29 1.06 5.14
N TYR A 177 4.02 1.96 6.06
CA TYR A 177 4.84 2.23 7.23
C TYR A 177 4.41 1.31 8.36
N THR A 178 5.34 0.52 8.92
CA THR A 178 5.08 -0.24 10.15
C THR A 178 5.82 0.41 11.30
N ASN A 179 5.13 0.75 12.39
CA ASN A 179 5.71 1.37 13.59
C ASN A 179 6.49 2.66 13.29
N TRP A 180 5.94 3.52 12.42
CA TRP A 180 6.58 4.77 12.00
C TRP A 180 5.70 5.98 12.34
N GLY A 181 6.32 7.14 12.52
CA GLY A 181 5.63 8.41 12.64
C GLY A 181 5.13 8.94 11.29
N TYR A 182 4.23 9.92 11.31
CA TYR A 182 3.61 10.43 10.07
C TYR A 182 4.52 11.35 9.24
N ASN A 183 5.60 11.89 9.82
CA ASN A 183 6.37 12.96 9.19
C ASN A 183 7.37 12.51 8.11
N ASP A 184 7.72 11.22 8.02
CA ASP A 184 8.81 10.74 7.14
C ASP A 184 8.65 11.13 5.67
N ILE A 185 7.41 11.04 5.17
CA ILE A 185 7.08 11.42 3.80
C ILE A 185 7.52 12.86 3.47
N PHE A 186 7.36 13.76 4.44
CA PHE A 186 7.65 15.18 4.30
C PHE A 186 9.08 15.52 4.70
N ASP A 187 9.56 15.00 5.83
CA ASP A 187 10.89 15.31 6.34
C ASP A 187 12.00 14.81 5.40
N GLN A 188 11.70 13.81 4.56
CA GLN A 188 12.65 13.15 3.66
C GLN A 188 12.27 13.24 2.18
N ASP A 189 11.30 14.09 1.84
CA ASP A 189 10.88 14.34 0.46
C ASP A 189 10.55 13.06 -0.33
N ARG A 190 10.00 12.05 0.36
CA ARG A 190 9.87 10.68 -0.20
C ARG A 190 9.04 10.63 -1.47
N LEU A 191 8.14 11.59 -1.67
CA LEU A 191 7.23 11.66 -2.81
C LEU A 191 7.66 12.65 -3.91
N LEU A 192 8.82 13.31 -3.77
CA LEU A 192 9.29 14.33 -4.73
C LEU A 192 9.41 13.80 -6.16
N ASP A 193 9.77 12.52 -6.29
CA ASP A 193 9.96 11.86 -7.58
C ASP A 193 8.81 10.93 -7.98
N LEU A 194 7.62 11.12 -7.43
CA LEU A 194 6.45 10.33 -7.82
C LEU A 194 6.16 10.49 -9.33
N PRO A 195 6.10 9.39 -10.12
CA PRO A 195 5.84 9.49 -11.55
C PRO A 195 4.44 10.04 -11.86
N LEU A 196 4.33 10.93 -12.84
CA LEU A 196 3.05 11.57 -13.24
C LEU A 196 1.95 10.59 -13.68
N ARG A 197 2.31 9.34 -14.00
CA ARG A 197 1.37 8.29 -14.42
C ARG A 197 0.67 7.61 -13.25
N VAL A 198 1.20 7.77 -12.03
CA VAL A 198 0.62 7.21 -10.81
C VAL A 198 -0.64 8.01 -10.48
N SER A 199 -1.79 7.36 -10.66
CA SER A 199 -3.11 7.94 -10.40
C SER A 199 -3.62 7.66 -9.01
N THR A 200 -3.14 6.60 -8.37
CA THR A 200 -3.57 6.17 -7.05
C THR A 200 -2.36 6.11 -6.13
N LEU A 201 -2.41 6.88 -5.04
CA LEU A 201 -1.42 6.85 -3.96
C LEU A 201 -2.09 6.33 -2.70
N GLU A 202 -1.51 5.31 -2.10
CA GLU A 202 -1.99 4.72 -0.86
C GLU A 202 -0.92 4.79 0.23
N LEU A 203 -1.26 5.36 1.38
CA LEU A 203 -0.39 5.49 2.54
C LEU A 203 -0.99 4.69 3.69
N ARG A 204 -0.28 3.68 4.17
CA ARG A 204 -0.74 2.83 5.27
C ARG A 204 0.18 2.96 6.47
N TYR A 205 -0.37 3.32 7.63
CA TYR A 205 0.35 3.34 8.90
C TYR A 205 -0.11 2.18 9.78
N LEU A 206 0.73 1.16 9.89
CA LEU A 206 0.46 -0.03 10.69
C LEU A 206 1.22 0.06 12.01
N PHE A 207 0.55 -0.24 13.11
CA PHE A 207 1.18 -0.29 14.43
C PHE A 207 1.01 -1.68 15.02
N THR A 208 2.12 -2.31 15.42
CA THR A 208 2.11 -3.63 16.04
C THR A 208 1.40 -3.60 17.39
N ALA A 209 0.85 -4.73 17.83
CA ALA A 209 0.02 -4.81 19.04
C ALA A 209 0.73 -4.41 20.35
N ASN A 210 2.07 -4.42 20.36
CA ASN A 210 2.88 -3.96 21.49
C ASN A 210 2.91 -2.43 21.63
N ILE A 211 2.45 -1.67 20.63
CA ILE A 211 2.39 -0.21 20.67
C ILE A 211 1.09 0.19 21.35
N GLY A 212 1.20 0.77 22.55
CA GLY A 212 0.04 1.25 23.28
C GLY A 212 -0.72 2.34 22.51
N LYS A 213 -2.05 2.28 22.52
CA LYS A 213 -2.94 3.28 21.89
C LYS A 213 -2.64 4.72 22.31
N ARG A 214 -2.15 4.94 23.53
CA ARG A 214 -1.71 6.27 24.02
C ARG A 214 -0.51 6.80 23.24
N SER A 215 0.44 5.93 22.88
CA SER A 215 1.61 6.32 22.09
C SER A 215 1.19 6.70 20.67
N ILE A 216 0.31 5.91 20.04
CA ILE A 216 -0.25 6.20 18.71
C ILE A 216 -0.99 7.55 18.73
N ARG A 217 -1.94 7.74 19.67
CA ARG A 217 -2.62 9.03 19.85
C ARG A 217 -1.64 10.18 20.12
N GLY A 218 -0.56 9.90 20.85
CA GLY A 218 0.52 10.84 21.11
C GLY A 218 1.32 11.20 19.84
N LEU A 219 1.39 10.33 18.84
CA LEU A 219 1.95 10.66 17.52
C LEU A 219 1.02 11.61 16.79
N SER A 220 -0.28 11.29 16.71
CA SER A 220 -1.26 12.12 16.01
C SER A 220 -1.33 13.52 16.63
N ASN A 221 -1.32 13.61 17.97
CA ASN A 221 -1.28 14.90 18.67
C ASN A 221 0.05 15.68 18.50
N ARG A 222 1.16 14.97 18.21
CA ARG A 222 2.49 15.58 17.95
C ARG A 222 2.73 15.79 16.46
N TYR A 223 1.77 15.45 15.61
CA TYR A 223 1.86 15.80 14.21
C TYR A 223 1.71 17.32 14.08
N PHE A 224 2.84 18.00 13.86
CA PHE A 224 2.89 19.45 13.72
C PHE A 224 2.73 19.90 12.25
N GLY A 225 1.91 19.20 11.47
CA GLY A 225 1.68 19.46 10.04
C GLY A 225 0.92 20.75 9.74
N ARG A 226 1.35 21.91 10.24
CA ARG A 226 0.67 23.19 9.93
C ARG A 226 1.56 24.40 9.66
N GLN A 227 2.88 24.31 9.76
CA GLN A 227 3.73 25.50 9.56
C GLN A 227 4.93 25.38 8.62
N ARG A 228 5.44 24.18 8.30
CA ARG A 228 6.67 24.09 7.49
C ARG A 228 6.44 24.10 5.96
N TRP A 229 5.24 23.75 5.48
CA TRP A 229 5.11 23.24 4.11
C TRP A 229 4.15 24.02 3.20
N ARG A 230 3.72 25.22 3.59
CA ARG A 230 3.03 26.19 2.71
C ARG A 230 3.95 26.79 1.61
N SER A 231 5.20 26.33 1.51
CA SER A 231 6.22 26.83 0.58
C SER A 231 6.01 26.41 -0.88
N GLY A 232 4.97 25.63 -1.21
CA GLY A 232 4.53 25.41 -2.60
C GLY A 232 5.45 24.52 -3.44
N HIS A 233 6.42 23.83 -2.83
CA HIS A 233 7.41 23.02 -3.56
C HIS A 233 6.95 21.60 -3.90
N TYR A 234 5.88 21.10 -3.29
CA TYR A 234 5.39 19.75 -3.54
C TYR A 234 4.05 19.78 -4.26
N SER A 235 4.02 19.12 -5.41
CA SER A 235 2.80 18.87 -6.17
C SER A 235 2.84 17.46 -6.71
N LEU A 236 1.74 16.74 -6.53
CA LEU A 236 1.50 15.38 -7.01
C LEU A 236 0.37 15.43 -8.06
N PRO A 237 0.58 16.09 -9.22
CA PRO A 237 -0.47 16.35 -10.20
C PRO A 237 -0.94 15.12 -10.98
N GLY A 238 -0.27 13.97 -10.80
CA GLY A 238 -0.72 12.69 -11.33
C GLY A 238 -1.82 12.03 -10.49
N VAL A 239 -1.84 12.32 -9.18
CA VAL A 239 -2.65 11.60 -8.21
C VAL A 239 -4.11 12.10 -8.27
N ARG A 240 -5.01 11.16 -8.51
CA ARG A 240 -6.47 11.34 -8.60
C ARG A 240 -7.21 10.64 -7.48
N GLU A 241 -6.60 9.64 -6.88
CA GLU A 241 -7.12 8.88 -5.76
C GLU A 241 -6.04 8.81 -4.67
N LEU A 242 -6.42 9.23 -3.47
CA LEU A 242 -5.58 9.18 -2.29
C LEU A 242 -6.27 8.31 -1.24
N ILE A 243 -5.60 7.26 -0.80
CA ILE A 243 -6.07 6.38 0.26
C ILE A 243 -5.10 6.53 1.43
N VAL A 244 -5.59 6.89 2.61
CA VAL A 244 -4.76 6.99 3.81
C VAL A 244 -5.39 6.16 4.92
N SER A 245 -4.62 5.22 5.48
CA SER A 245 -5.04 4.39 6.60
C SER A 245 -4.06 4.45 7.76
N GLY A 246 -4.55 4.22 8.99
CA GLY A 246 -3.70 4.15 10.19
C GLY A 246 -3.60 5.43 11.03
N ASP A 247 -4.68 6.22 11.05
CA ASP A 247 -5.02 7.20 12.10
C ASP A 247 -4.10 8.44 12.20
N CYS A 248 -4.36 9.47 11.37
CA CYS A 248 -4.10 10.89 11.66
C CYS A 248 -4.72 11.76 10.54
N LEU A 249 -5.84 12.44 10.80
CA LEU A 249 -6.50 13.23 9.75
C LEU A 249 -5.70 14.46 9.32
N ASP A 250 -4.81 14.99 10.16
CA ASP A 250 -3.98 16.14 9.79
C ASP A 250 -3.00 15.81 8.64
N ILE A 251 -2.38 14.63 8.62
CA ILE A 251 -1.56 14.22 7.47
C ILE A 251 -2.40 14.03 6.21
N VAL A 252 -3.63 13.53 6.34
CA VAL A 252 -4.55 13.39 5.20
C VAL A 252 -4.77 14.75 4.56
N VAL A 253 -5.02 15.80 5.36
CA VAL A 253 -5.18 17.17 4.86
C VAL A 253 -3.93 17.60 4.11
N ASP A 254 -2.75 17.44 4.70
CA ASP A 254 -1.49 17.89 4.09
C ASP A 254 -1.21 17.17 2.76
N VAL A 255 -1.36 15.84 2.69
CA VAL A 255 -1.14 15.08 1.44
C VAL A 255 -2.23 15.39 0.42
N ALA A 256 -3.48 15.58 0.83
CA ALA A 256 -4.56 15.93 -0.10
C ALA A 256 -4.29 17.29 -0.78
N HIS A 257 -3.76 18.27 -0.06
CA HIS A 257 -3.40 19.58 -0.61
C HIS A 257 -2.20 19.52 -1.59
N MET A 258 -1.36 18.48 -1.51
CA MET A 258 -0.31 18.25 -2.51
C MET A 258 -0.87 17.75 -3.84
N CYS A 259 -2.10 17.26 -3.88
CA CYS A 259 -2.70 16.59 -5.04
C CYS A 259 -3.74 17.51 -5.73
N PRO A 260 -3.35 18.41 -6.64
CA PRO A 260 -4.26 19.39 -7.25
C PRO A 260 -5.36 18.76 -8.14
N THR A 261 -5.18 17.51 -8.55
CA THR A 261 -6.12 16.75 -9.38
C THR A 261 -6.87 15.67 -8.60
N LEU A 262 -6.80 15.71 -7.26
CA LEU A 262 -7.40 14.71 -6.40
C LEU A 262 -8.92 14.70 -6.55
N LYS A 263 -9.49 13.55 -6.86
CA LYS A 263 -10.93 13.33 -7.09
C LYS A 263 -11.58 12.52 -5.98
N VAL A 264 -10.87 11.49 -5.52
CA VAL A 264 -11.32 10.55 -4.52
C VAL A 264 -10.35 10.59 -3.34
N LEU A 265 -10.88 10.84 -2.16
CA LEU A 265 -10.14 10.74 -0.90
C LEU A 265 -10.76 9.61 -0.07
N GLU A 266 -9.97 8.62 0.30
CA GLU A 266 -10.38 7.51 1.15
C GLU A 266 -9.61 7.56 2.47
N VAL A 267 -10.35 7.49 3.58
CA VAL A 267 -9.80 7.50 4.94
C VAL A 267 -10.45 6.42 5.78
N ASP A 268 -9.69 5.82 6.70
CA ASP A 268 -10.19 4.83 7.66
C ASP A 268 -10.49 5.41 9.07
N GLU A 269 -9.93 6.57 9.40
CA GLU A 269 -10.19 7.27 10.65
C GLU A 269 -11.46 8.12 10.53
N LEU A 270 -12.47 7.74 11.31
CA LEU A 270 -13.76 8.38 11.28
C LEU A 270 -13.87 9.51 12.30
N LYS A 271 -13.06 9.52 13.35
CA LYS A 271 -13.20 10.51 14.43
C LYS A 271 -12.65 11.85 14.01
N GLY A 272 -13.46 12.90 14.19
CA GLY A 272 -13.01 14.27 13.94
C GLY A 272 -12.82 14.63 12.47
N ILE A 273 -13.64 14.08 11.56
CA ILE A 273 -13.66 14.40 10.11
C ILE A 273 -13.75 15.92 9.85
N SER A 274 -14.22 16.71 10.82
CA SER A 274 -14.20 18.17 10.75
C SER A 274 -12.82 18.78 10.48
N VAL A 275 -11.72 18.07 10.79
CA VAL A 275 -10.34 18.46 10.48
C VAL A 275 -10.08 18.50 8.97
N LEU A 276 -10.80 17.68 8.18
CA LEU A 276 -10.64 17.62 6.72
C LEU A 276 -11.18 18.87 5.99
N ALA A 277 -12.00 19.70 6.66
CA ALA A 277 -12.65 20.83 6.03
C ALA A 277 -11.75 22.09 6.02
N PRO A 278 -11.62 22.81 4.88
CA PRO A 278 -12.11 22.45 3.55
C PRO A 278 -11.17 21.48 2.83
N LEU A 279 -11.74 20.52 2.10
CA LEU A 279 -11.01 19.68 1.16
C LEU A 279 -10.60 20.50 -0.08
N PRO A 280 -9.56 20.06 -0.83
CA PRO A 280 -9.24 20.64 -2.11
C PRO A 280 -10.46 20.64 -3.05
N PRO A 281 -10.66 21.70 -3.86
CA PRO A 281 -11.88 21.87 -4.66
C PRO A 281 -12.05 20.80 -5.76
N SER A 282 -11.00 20.07 -6.09
CA SER A 282 -11.04 18.95 -7.04
C SER A 282 -11.68 17.68 -6.44
N VAL A 283 -11.73 17.57 -5.10
CA VAL A 283 -12.21 16.38 -4.40
C VAL A 283 -13.73 16.39 -4.44
N HIS A 284 -14.32 15.41 -5.13
CA HIS A 284 -15.76 15.24 -5.23
C HIS A 284 -16.27 13.99 -4.50
N THR A 285 -15.39 13.05 -4.15
CA THR A 285 -15.77 11.83 -3.43
C THR A 285 -14.92 11.66 -2.19
N LEU A 286 -15.56 11.62 -1.03
CA LEU A 286 -14.94 11.19 0.24
C LEU A 286 -15.44 9.79 0.60
N VAL A 287 -14.54 8.82 0.66
CA VAL A 287 -14.83 7.47 1.13
C VAL A 287 -14.41 7.37 2.59
N LEU A 288 -15.39 7.11 3.44
CA LEU A 288 -15.23 6.89 4.86
C LEU A 288 -15.27 5.39 5.11
N ARG A 289 -14.09 4.78 5.18
CA ARG A 289 -13.98 3.37 5.51
C ARG A 289 -14.04 3.19 7.00
N SER A 290 -14.89 2.29 7.41
CA SER A 290 -14.91 1.87 8.80
C SER A 290 -14.23 0.52 8.97
N GLY A 291 -13.50 0.35 10.07
CA GLY A 291 -13.01 -0.98 10.46
C GLY A 291 -14.14 -2.01 10.56
N ARG A 292 -13.79 -3.30 10.51
CA ARG A 292 -14.77 -4.39 10.59
C ARG A 292 -15.64 -4.25 11.84
N GLY A 293 -16.96 -4.32 11.65
CA GLY A 293 -17.95 -4.25 12.74
C GLY A 293 -18.36 -2.84 13.16
N PHE A 294 -17.93 -1.79 12.47
CA PHE A 294 -18.43 -0.44 12.74
C PHE A 294 -19.93 -0.32 12.40
N ILE A 295 -20.68 0.28 13.32
CA ILE A 295 -22.10 0.54 13.20
C ILE A 295 -22.30 2.05 13.28
N LEU A 296 -22.97 2.63 12.28
CA LEU A 296 -23.40 4.02 12.35
C LEU A 296 -24.55 4.15 13.36
N ASN A 297 -24.32 4.88 14.44
CA ASN A 297 -25.25 5.19 15.52
C ASN A 297 -24.99 6.63 16.01
N ASP A 298 -25.78 7.11 16.99
CA ASP A 298 -25.65 8.49 17.47
C ASP A 298 -24.25 8.81 18.01
N ASP A 299 -23.66 7.90 18.79
CA ASP A 299 -22.33 8.08 19.37
C ASP A 299 -21.25 8.21 18.29
N SER A 300 -21.24 7.31 17.30
CA SER A 300 -20.27 7.34 16.20
C SER A 300 -20.46 8.58 15.32
N LEU A 301 -21.70 9.00 15.04
CA LEU A 301 -21.96 10.22 14.30
C LEU A 301 -21.44 11.46 15.04
N GLN A 302 -21.60 11.51 16.37
CA GLN A 302 -21.03 12.58 17.20
C GLN A 302 -19.49 12.56 17.18
N GLU A 303 -18.88 11.39 17.34
CA GLU A 303 -17.41 11.23 17.26
C GLU A 303 -16.87 11.66 15.89
N MET A 304 -17.62 11.38 14.82
CA MET A 304 -17.27 11.80 13.46
C MET A 304 -17.23 13.31 13.28
N GLN A 305 -18.02 14.05 14.05
CA GLN A 305 -18.19 15.50 13.90
C GLN A 305 -18.59 15.91 12.46
N LEU A 306 -19.39 15.07 11.78
CA LEU A 306 -19.78 15.29 10.39
C LEU A 306 -20.54 16.60 10.21
N GLU A 307 -21.51 16.91 11.08
CA GLU A 307 -22.24 18.19 11.03
C GLU A 307 -21.30 19.39 11.08
N ARG A 308 -20.26 19.34 11.92
CA ARG A 308 -19.25 20.40 11.99
C ARG A 308 -18.44 20.48 10.70
N ALA A 309 -18.06 19.34 10.11
CA ALA A 309 -17.35 19.30 8.84
C ALA A 309 -18.18 19.96 7.71
N LEU A 310 -19.47 19.64 7.62
CA LEU A 310 -20.37 20.17 6.60
C LEU A 310 -20.61 21.68 6.77
N LYS A 311 -20.82 22.15 8.02
CA LYS A 311 -20.89 23.59 8.34
C LYS A 311 -19.61 24.34 7.96
N ASN A 312 -18.45 23.68 8.08
CA ASN A 312 -17.15 24.21 7.68
C ASN A 312 -16.87 24.07 6.18
N LYS A 313 -17.88 23.77 5.35
CA LYS A 313 -17.77 23.60 3.90
C LYS A 313 -16.76 22.51 3.54
N LEU A 314 -16.98 21.29 4.04
CA LEU A 314 -16.12 20.12 3.79
C LEU A 314 -15.63 20.00 2.34
N PHE A 315 -16.52 20.17 1.35
CA PHE A 315 -16.18 20.06 -0.08
C PHE A 315 -15.89 21.40 -0.77
N GLY A 316 -15.83 22.51 -0.04
CA GLY A 316 -15.59 23.84 -0.60
C GLY A 316 -16.57 24.19 -1.72
N SER A 317 -16.06 24.25 -2.96
CA SER A 317 -16.82 24.55 -4.19
C SER A 317 -16.88 23.37 -5.17
N SER A 318 -16.68 22.13 -4.71
CA SER A 318 -16.76 20.95 -5.58
C SER A 318 -18.15 20.83 -6.22
N GLU A 319 -18.18 20.44 -7.50
CA GLU A 319 -19.41 20.06 -8.19
C GLU A 319 -19.84 18.65 -7.78
N HIS A 320 -21.12 18.47 -7.46
CA HIS A 320 -21.74 17.17 -7.11
C HIS A 320 -20.95 16.34 -6.08
N PRO A 321 -20.65 16.90 -4.89
CA PRO A 321 -19.91 16.19 -3.86
C PRO A 321 -20.69 14.99 -3.31
N ARG A 322 -19.97 13.92 -2.99
CA ARG A 322 -20.55 12.72 -2.38
C ARG A 322 -19.68 12.15 -1.27
N ILE A 323 -20.34 11.59 -0.27
CA ILE A 323 -19.73 10.82 0.81
C ILE A 323 -20.17 9.36 0.65
N ILE A 324 -19.20 8.46 0.56
CA ILE A 324 -19.42 7.02 0.58
C ILE A 324 -19.06 6.53 1.98
N LEU A 325 -20.06 6.10 2.74
CA LEU A 325 -19.87 5.49 4.05
C LEU A 325 -19.83 3.97 3.91
N GLU A 326 -18.68 3.36 4.15
CA GLU A 326 -18.54 1.91 4.21
C GLU A 326 -18.65 1.46 5.66
N SER A 327 -19.75 0.79 6.02
CA SER A 327 -19.97 0.30 7.39
C SER A 327 -20.52 -1.13 7.40
N ALA A 328 -20.41 -1.77 8.57
CA ALA A 328 -20.95 -3.10 8.78
C ALA A 328 -22.49 -3.04 8.92
N SER A 329 -22.99 -2.06 9.67
CA SER A 329 -24.42 -1.82 9.84
C SER A 329 -24.70 -0.33 10.02
N VAL A 330 -25.97 0.06 9.91
CA VAL A 330 -26.45 1.42 10.15
C VAL A 330 -27.73 1.37 10.95
N ASP A 331 -27.84 2.22 11.98
CA ASP A 331 -29.14 2.54 12.56
C ASP A 331 -29.95 3.34 11.52
N PRO A 332 -31.14 2.86 11.09
CA PRO A 332 -31.93 3.55 10.07
C PRO A 332 -32.32 4.98 10.44
N THR A 333 -32.55 5.25 11.72
CA THR A 333 -32.93 6.59 12.22
C THR A 333 -31.76 7.54 12.07
N VAL A 334 -30.58 7.12 12.53
CA VAL A 334 -29.34 7.90 12.44
C VAL A 334 -28.92 8.08 10.99
N PHE A 335 -29.05 7.04 10.17
CA PHE A 335 -28.74 7.12 8.75
C PHE A 335 -29.65 8.12 8.03
N ASN A 336 -30.97 8.08 8.24
CA ASN A 336 -31.90 9.04 7.66
C ASN A 336 -31.61 10.48 8.10
N TYR A 337 -31.29 10.67 9.38
CA TYR A 337 -30.82 11.97 9.87
C TYR A 337 -29.54 12.43 9.15
N THR A 338 -28.58 11.53 8.96
CA THR A 338 -27.31 11.81 8.26
C THR A 338 -27.53 12.13 6.78
N VAL A 339 -28.45 11.43 6.11
CA VAL A 339 -28.86 11.73 4.73
C VAL A 339 -29.44 13.13 4.63
N ASN A 340 -30.40 13.48 5.49
CA ASN A 340 -31.00 14.82 5.53
C ASN A 340 -29.94 15.90 5.81
N LEU A 341 -29.02 15.62 6.72
CA LEU A 341 -27.90 16.50 7.06
C LEU A 341 -27.01 16.76 5.83
N CYS A 342 -26.63 15.72 5.08
CA CYS A 342 -25.84 15.88 3.85
C CYS A 342 -26.62 16.60 2.74
N GLN A 343 -27.90 16.29 2.56
CA GLN A 343 -28.76 16.93 1.56
C GLN A 343 -28.93 18.44 1.79
N ASN A 344 -29.00 18.88 3.04
CA ASN A 344 -29.03 20.31 3.38
C ASN A 344 -27.76 21.08 2.94
N HIS A 345 -26.70 20.37 2.57
CA HIS A 345 -25.44 20.89 2.06
C HIS A 345 -25.16 20.46 0.62
N ASP A 346 -26.19 20.01 -0.13
CA ASP A 346 -26.08 19.54 -1.52
C ASP A 346 -25.08 18.38 -1.72
N ILE A 347 -24.92 17.53 -0.70
CA ILE A 347 -24.00 16.37 -0.71
C ILE A 347 -24.79 15.07 -0.79
N GLU A 348 -24.42 14.20 -1.72
CA GLU A 348 -24.97 12.83 -1.81
C GLU A 348 -24.31 11.93 -0.76
N LEU A 349 -25.12 11.24 0.06
CA LEU A 349 -24.62 10.21 0.98
C LEU A 349 -24.97 8.82 0.43
N ILE A 350 -23.94 7.99 0.21
CA ILE A 350 -24.07 6.62 -0.27
C ILE A 350 -23.59 5.67 0.83
N HIS A 351 -24.42 4.70 1.20
CA HIS A 351 -24.01 3.63 2.10
C HIS A 351 -23.55 2.39 1.32
N ARG A 352 -22.41 1.81 1.70
CA ARG A 352 -21.93 0.52 1.21
C ARG A 352 -21.79 -0.46 2.37
N SER A 353 -22.54 -1.55 2.32
CA SER A 353 -22.42 -2.64 3.29
C SER A 353 -21.15 -3.45 3.05
N LEU A 354 -20.37 -3.68 4.10
CA LEU A 354 -19.17 -4.54 4.07
C LEU A 354 -19.50 -6.04 4.19
N TYR A 355 -20.77 -6.41 4.33
CA TYR A 355 -21.24 -7.80 4.34
C TYR A 355 -21.78 -8.21 2.97
N VAL A 356 -20.91 -8.67 2.07
CA VAL A 356 -21.27 -9.44 0.88
C VAL A 356 -20.35 -10.64 0.75
#